data_AF-A0A8H5G1C0-F1
#
_entry.id   AF-A0A8H5G1C0-F1
#
_cell.length_a   1.000
_cell.length_b   1.000
_cell.length_c   1.000
_cell.angle_alpha   90.00
_cell.angle_beta   90.00
_cell.angle_gamma   90.00
#
_symmetry.space_group_name_H-M   'P 1'
#
loop_
_entity.id
_entity.type
_entity.pdbx_description
1 polymer ?
#
loop_
_entity_poly.entity_id
_entity_poly.type
_entity_poly.pdbx_seq_one_letter_code
_entity_poly.pdbx_strand_id
1 'polypeptide(L)'
;MRVRVASGKERMLITPPKYGMYSVCAQVNDIGVVKCPLELGGEAGEGGLQGQFSPRVDKKKIDADPSIKVFICSPGNPTGMTIAFESVKSILDYENFKGIVVIDEAYVDFDGEETSAVSLLVKAYANLCIMQTLKVGLAAISRAWNPNCATSLNSSSHKAPHNISQSTAHLALSAKLSPSPLVTMKNKIEILQNSQTDILRSLAGLCISN
;
A
#
# COMPACT_ATOMS: atom_id res chain seq x y z
N MET A 1 -7.92 3.59 -10.88
CA MET A 1 -8.68 4.17 -9.74
C MET A 1 -8.59 5.68 -9.85
N ARG A 2 -9.70 6.37 -10.13
CA ARG A 2 -9.76 7.83 -10.25
C ARG A 2 -10.43 8.38 -8.99
N VAL A 3 -9.65 8.87 -8.04
CA VAL A 3 -10.16 9.46 -6.78
C VAL A 3 -10.00 10.98 -6.88
N ARG A 4 -11.09 11.68 -7.23
CA ARG A 4 -11.17 13.16 -7.29
C ARG A 4 -9.87 13.81 -7.76
N VAL A 5 -9.53 13.56 -9.03
CA VAL A 5 -8.42 14.23 -9.67
C VAL A 5 -8.96 15.03 -10.85
N ALA A 6 -8.93 16.36 -10.70
CA ALA A 6 -9.04 17.27 -11.83
C ALA A 6 -7.72 17.24 -12.63
N SER A 7 -7.83 16.97 -13.93
CA SER A 7 -6.69 16.93 -14.87
C SER A 7 -5.84 18.20 -14.74
N GLY A 8 -4.52 18.06 -14.73
CA GLY A 8 -3.57 19.17 -14.79
C GLY A 8 -3.40 20.02 -13.52
N LYS A 9 -4.25 19.84 -12.49
CA LYS A 9 -4.17 20.61 -11.23
C LYS A 9 -3.68 19.81 -10.03
N GLU A 10 -3.77 18.50 -10.13
CA GLU A 10 -3.61 17.59 -9.00
C GLU A 10 -2.28 16.87 -9.07
N ARG A 11 -1.71 16.60 -7.91
CA ARG A 11 -0.43 15.90 -7.81
C ARG A 11 -0.52 14.66 -6.94
N MET A 12 0.28 13.67 -7.30
CA MET A 12 0.43 12.43 -6.58
C MET A 12 1.85 12.34 -6.05
N LEU A 13 1.97 12.21 -4.73
CA LEU A 13 3.24 11.96 -4.06
C LEU A 13 3.51 10.47 -3.93
N ILE A 14 4.72 10.11 -4.29
CA ILE A 14 5.18 8.76 -4.56
C ILE A 14 6.54 8.56 -3.86
N THR A 15 6.72 7.41 -3.22
CA THR A 15 7.93 7.08 -2.47
C THR A 15 8.78 6.00 -3.15
N PRO A 16 9.61 6.34 -4.17
CA PRO A 16 10.49 5.37 -4.83
C PRO A 16 11.63 4.89 -3.91
N PRO A 17 12.16 3.66 -4.07
CA PRO A 17 11.80 2.66 -5.07
C PRO A 17 10.45 2.02 -4.75
N LYS A 18 9.53 2.02 -5.72
CA LYS A 18 8.22 1.38 -5.56
C LYS A 18 7.59 0.91 -6.87
N TYR A 19 6.47 0.19 -6.77
CA TYR A 19 5.66 -0.29 -7.89
C TYR A 19 5.32 0.81 -8.90
N GLY A 20 5.67 0.58 -10.16
CA GLY A 20 5.63 1.60 -11.22
C GLY A 20 4.23 2.01 -11.69
N MET A 21 3.20 1.21 -11.40
CA MET A 21 1.85 1.46 -11.94
C MET A 21 1.24 2.77 -11.46
N TYR A 22 1.66 3.31 -10.32
CA TYR A 22 1.20 4.63 -9.92
C TYR A 22 1.65 5.68 -10.93
N SER A 23 2.94 5.71 -11.30
CA SER A 23 3.45 6.68 -12.28
C SER A 23 2.76 6.54 -13.63
N VAL A 24 2.52 5.31 -14.09
CA VAL A 24 1.76 5.04 -15.33
C VAL A 24 0.33 5.57 -15.21
N CYS A 25 -0.37 5.23 -14.12
CA CYS A 25 -1.74 5.70 -13.90
C CYS A 25 -1.82 7.24 -13.78
N ALA A 26 -0.85 7.86 -13.13
CA ALA A 26 -0.76 9.32 -13.04
C ALA A 26 -0.57 9.95 -14.42
N GLN A 27 0.33 9.41 -15.24
CA GLN A 27 0.56 9.89 -16.59
C GLN A 27 -0.69 9.75 -17.48
N VAL A 28 -1.36 8.60 -17.43
CA VAL A 28 -2.62 8.36 -18.19
C VAL A 28 -3.73 9.32 -17.77
N ASN A 29 -3.75 9.77 -16.51
CA ASN A 29 -4.77 10.66 -15.97
C ASN A 29 -4.31 12.13 -15.88
N ASP A 30 -3.18 12.48 -16.50
CA ASP A 30 -2.61 13.85 -16.49
C ASP A 30 -2.47 14.42 -15.05
N ILE A 31 -1.87 13.61 -14.19
CA ILE A 31 -1.59 13.91 -12.78
C ILE A 31 -0.10 14.14 -12.62
N GLY A 32 0.28 15.26 -12.00
CA GLY A 32 1.67 15.53 -11.70
C GLY A 32 2.23 14.53 -10.68
N VAL A 33 3.45 14.04 -10.87
CA VAL A 33 4.07 13.08 -9.93
C VAL A 33 5.16 13.79 -9.13
N VAL A 34 4.96 13.87 -7.81
CA VAL A 34 5.96 14.36 -6.87
C VAL A 34 6.68 13.16 -6.26
N LYS A 35 8.00 13.11 -6.41
CA LYS A 35 8.82 12.02 -5.86
C LYS A 35 9.39 12.44 -4.51
N CYS A 36 9.21 11.59 -3.50
CA CYS A 36 9.85 11.69 -2.20
C CYS A 36 10.47 10.33 -1.89
N PRO A 37 11.70 10.07 -2.38
CA PRO A 37 12.34 8.77 -2.23
C PRO A 37 12.32 8.28 -0.79
N LEU A 38 12.16 6.97 -0.62
CA LEU A 38 12.29 6.32 0.68
C LEU A 38 13.71 6.57 1.18
N GLU A 39 13.82 6.97 2.43
CA GLU A 39 15.12 7.11 3.06
C GLU A 39 15.65 5.71 3.37
N LEU A 40 16.82 5.44 2.82
CA LEU A 40 17.73 4.40 3.26
C LEU A 40 18.50 5.02 4.43
N GLY A 41 17.91 4.96 5.64
CA GLY A 41 18.28 5.93 6.68
C GLY A 41 17.69 5.68 8.08
N GLY A 42 18.45 5.12 9.01
CA GLY A 42 18.47 5.55 10.40
C GLY A 42 19.79 6.30 10.65
N GLU A 43 20.18 6.49 11.91
CA GLU A 43 21.63 6.50 12.19
C GLU A 43 22.31 5.21 11.64
N ALA A 44 21.55 4.12 11.48
CA ALA A 44 21.90 2.93 10.70
C ALA A 44 20.99 2.80 9.46
N GLY A 45 21.10 3.75 8.54
CA GLY A 45 20.45 3.73 7.24
C GLY A 45 20.85 2.61 6.34
N GLU A 46 20.47 1.40 6.70
CA GLU A 46 20.87 0.22 5.97
C GLU A 46 19.63 -0.42 5.36
N GLY A 47 19.33 -0.04 4.12
CA GLY A 47 18.52 -0.92 3.28
C GLY A 47 19.21 -2.27 3.20
N GLY A 48 18.49 -3.35 3.52
CA GLY A 48 19.07 -4.69 3.62
C GLY A 48 18.39 -5.52 4.70
N LEU A 49 19.14 -6.43 5.34
CA LEU A 49 18.60 -7.38 6.32
C LEU A 49 18.30 -6.77 7.71
N GLN A 50 18.71 -5.52 7.99
CA GLN A 50 18.69 -4.95 9.35
C GLN A 50 18.08 -3.54 9.50
N GLY A 51 17.86 -2.77 8.42
CA GLY A 51 17.23 -1.45 8.49
C GLY A 51 15.80 -1.42 7.95
N GLN A 52 15.07 -0.33 8.22
CA GLN A 52 13.70 -0.12 7.74
C GLN A 52 13.66 1.03 6.73
N PHE A 53 12.88 0.85 5.65
CA PHE A 53 12.56 1.95 4.75
C PHE A 53 11.56 2.90 5.43
N SER A 54 11.86 4.19 5.42
CA SER A 54 10.94 5.22 5.94
C SER A 54 10.56 6.22 4.86
N PRO A 55 9.25 6.51 4.67
CA PRO A 55 8.80 7.60 3.84
C PRO A 55 8.91 8.90 4.64
N ARG A 56 10.06 9.58 4.60
CA ARG A 56 10.15 10.95 5.09
C ARG A 56 9.55 11.89 4.05
N VAL A 57 8.25 12.11 4.15
CA VAL A 57 7.58 13.07 3.27
C VAL A 57 7.98 14.49 3.67
N ASP A 58 8.65 15.18 2.76
CA ASP A 58 9.05 16.57 2.94
C ASP A 58 7.80 17.45 3.06
N LYS A 59 7.55 17.94 4.28
CA LYS A 59 6.42 18.82 4.60
C LYS A 59 6.42 20.10 3.77
N LYS A 60 7.59 20.60 3.33
CA LYS A 60 7.68 21.77 2.44
C LYS A 60 7.02 21.50 1.09
N LYS A 61 7.10 20.27 0.58
CA LYS A 61 6.42 19.89 -0.66
C LYS A 61 4.91 19.86 -0.48
N ILE A 62 4.42 19.43 0.69
CA ILE A 62 3.00 19.46 1.03
C ILE A 62 2.52 20.92 1.13
N ASP A 63 3.26 21.78 1.83
CA ASP A 63 2.91 23.20 1.99
C ASP A 63 2.89 23.94 0.64
N ALA A 64 3.80 23.61 -0.26
CA ALA A 64 3.87 24.22 -1.59
C ALA A 64 2.69 23.82 -2.49
N ASP A 65 2.04 22.68 -2.22
CA ASP A 65 0.94 22.20 -3.04
C ASP A 65 -0.11 21.39 -2.24
N PRO A 66 -1.23 22.03 -1.85
CA PRO A 66 -2.29 21.36 -1.08
C PRO A 66 -3.07 20.32 -1.90
N SER A 67 -2.86 20.23 -3.22
CA SER A 67 -3.51 19.22 -4.08
C SER A 67 -2.88 17.82 -3.96
N ILE A 68 -1.72 17.72 -3.29
CA ILE A 68 -0.97 16.47 -3.19
C ILE A 68 -1.77 15.37 -2.48
N LYS A 69 -1.86 14.22 -3.15
CA LYS A 69 -2.34 12.95 -2.58
C LYS A 69 -1.15 12.00 -2.40
N VAL A 70 -1.00 11.42 -1.22
CA VAL A 70 0.17 10.61 -0.85
C VAL A 70 -0.14 9.12 -1.02
N PHE A 71 0.73 8.39 -1.73
CA PHE A 71 0.57 6.95 -1.97
C PHE A 71 1.77 6.18 -1.42
N ILE A 72 1.53 5.38 -0.39
CA ILE A 72 2.51 4.56 0.32
C ILE A 72 2.15 3.08 0.10
N CYS A 73 3.14 2.22 -0.12
CA CYS A 73 2.94 0.77 -0.19
C CYS A 73 3.51 0.14 1.08
N SER A 74 2.73 -0.68 1.77
CA SER A 74 3.15 -1.38 2.97
C SER A 74 2.41 -2.71 3.07
N PRO A 75 3.08 -3.87 2.95
CA PRO A 75 4.50 -4.04 2.65
C PRO A 75 4.89 -3.46 1.29
N GLY A 76 6.08 -2.86 1.21
CA GLY A 76 6.57 -2.19 0.02
C GLY A 76 6.91 -3.17 -1.11
N ASN A 77 6.61 -2.81 -2.35
CA ASN A 77 7.08 -3.51 -3.55
C ASN A 77 7.97 -2.53 -4.33
N PRO A 78 9.27 -2.81 -4.56
CA PRO A 78 9.96 -4.10 -4.44
C PRO A 78 10.67 -4.36 -3.11
N THR A 79 10.59 -3.45 -2.14
CA THR A 79 11.43 -3.48 -0.92
C THR A 79 11.10 -4.62 0.04
N GLY A 80 9.88 -5.18 -0.01
CA GLY A 80 9.40 -6.24 0.87
C GLY A 80 9.14 -5.81 2.32
N MET A 81 9.43 -4.56 2.69
CA MET A 81 9.39 -4.09 4.07
C MET A 81 8.10 -3.34 4.39
N THR A 82 7.64 -3.52 5.61
CA THR A 82 6.52 -2.77 6.19
C THR A 82 6.98 -1.41 6.67
N ILE A 83 6.18 -0.40 6.39
CA ILE A 83 6.44 0.98 6.80
C ILE A 83 5.93 1.19 8.22
N ALA A 84 6.74 1.82 9.09
CA ALA A 84 6.34 2.18 10.44
C ALA A 84 5.10 3.09 10.45
N PHE A 85 4.13 2.76 11.31
CA PHE A 85 2.89 3.53 11.43
C PHE A 85 3.12 4.96 11.90
N GLU A 86 4.20 5.21 12.65
CA GLU A 86 4.61 6.52 13.13
C GLU A 86 4.90 7.46 11.96
N SER A 87 5.53 6.96 10.89
CA SER A 87 5.78 7.74 9.66
C SER A 87 4.47 8.13 8.99
N VAL A 88 3.49 7.21 8.93
CA VAL A 88 2.16 7.49 8.36
C VAL A 88 1.39 8.50 9.22
N LYS A 89 1.37 8.31 10.55
CA LYS A 89 0.75 9.24 11.50
C LYS A 89 1.35 10.64 11.37
N SER A 90 2.67 10.76 11.19
CA SER A 90 3.33 12.07 11.04
C SER A 90 2.83 12.89 9.85
N ILE A 91 2.30 12.24 8.81
CA ILE A 91 1.68 12.87 7.63
C ILE A 91 0.20 13.18 7.91
N LEU A 92 -0.52 12.22 8.50
CA LEU A 92 -1.95 12.36 8.81
C LEU A 92 -2.23 13.44 9.86
N ASP A 93 -1.37 13.55 10.88
CA ASP A 93 -1.46 14.51 11.98
C ASP A 93 -0.90 15.89 11.58
N TYR A 94 -0.41 16.06 10.34
CA TYR A 94 0.11 17.34 9.89
C TYR A 94 -1.02 18.30 9.50
N GLU A 95 -1.20 19.38 10.26
CA GLU A 95 -2.36 20.28 10.14
C GLU A 95 -2.57 20.89 8.74
N ASN A 96 -1.47 21.19 8.03
CA ASN A 96 -1.52 21.75 6.68
C ASN A 96 -1.87 20.70 5.61
N PHE A 97 -1.78 19.41 5.93
CA PHE A 97 -2.11 18.35 4.98
C PHE A 97 -3.63 18.20 4.85
N LYS A 98 -4.18 18.70 3.73
CA LYS A 98 -5.60 18.54 3.36
C LYS A 98 -5.84 17.45 2.31
N GLY A 99 -4.79 16.75 1.91
CA GLY A 99 -4.83 15.67 0.93
C GLY A 99 -5.35 14.35 1.49
N ILE A 100 -5.22 13.30 0.69
CA ILE A 100 -5.56 11.92 1.08
C ILE A 100 -4.27 11.11 1.15
N VAL A 101 -4.10 10.30 2.20
CA VAL A 101 -3.09 9.25 2.27
C VAL A 101 -3.71 7.93 1.86
N VAL A 102 -3.17 7.30 0.83
CA VAL A 102 -3.54 5.97 0.36
C VAL A 102 -2.43 5.00 0.75
N ILE A 103 -2.77 3.97 1.52
CA ILE A 103 -1.88 2.86 1.88
C ILE A 103 -2.28 1.66 1.02
N ASP A 104 -1.37 1.19 0.20
CA ASP A 104 -1.52 -0.03 -0.59
C ASP A 104 -0.94 -1.22 0.16
N GLU A 105 -1.84 -2.07 0.64
CA GLU A 105 -1.64 -3.30 1.39
C GLU A 105 -1.86 -4.52 0.50
N ALA A 106 -1.41 -4.48 -0.76
CA ALA A 106 -1.50 -5.63 -1.65
C ALA A 106 -0.82 -6.89 -1.09
N TYR A 107 0.16 -6.77 -0.19
CA TYR A 107 0.93 -7.89 0.35
C TYR A 107 0.76 -8.11 1.87
N VAL A 108 -0.20 -7.44 2.51
CA VAL A 108 -0.38 -7.55 3.98
C VAL A 108 -0.67 -8.98 4.43
N ASP A 109 -1.29 -9.80 3.58
CA ASP A 109 -1.53 -11.23 3.87
C ASP A 109 -0.24 -12.04 4.12
N PHE A 110 0.91 -11.59 3.61
CA PHE A 110 2.21 -12.24 3.82
C PHE A 110 2.95 -11.75 5.06
N ASP A 111 2.36 -10.81 5.78
CA ASP A 111 2.90 -10.25 7.01
C ASP A 111 1.94 -10.55 8.17
N GLY A 112 2.33 -10.25 9.41
CA GLY A 112 1.48 -10.47 10.57
C GLY A 112 0.20 -9.62 10.52
N GLU A 113 -0.92 -10.11 11.08
CA GLU A 113 -2.17 -9.33 11.16
C GLU A 113 -1.96 -7.96 11.85
N GLU A 114 -0.98 -7.86 12.76
CA GLU A 114 -0.57 -6.65 13.49
C GLU A 114 0.05 -5.56 12.59
N THR A 115 0.50 -5.91 11.39
CA THR A 115 1.17 -4.96 10.48
C THR A 115 0.22 -4.24 9.53
N SER A 116 -1.08 -4.60 9.55
CA SER A 116 -2.10 -3.87 8.81
C SER A 116 -2.36 -2.49 9.43
N ALA A 117 -2.29 -1.46 8.59
CA ALA A 117 -2.68 -0.10 8.89
C ALA A 117 -4.19 0.05 9.15
N VAL A 118 -4.98 -1.02 9.02
CA VAL A 118 -6.39 -1.03 9.45
C VAL A 118 -6.51 -0.65 10.93
N SER A 119 -5.52 -0.98 11.76
CA SER A 119 -5.43 -0.52 13.14
C SER A 119 -5.44 1.02 13.26
N LEU A 120 -4.88 1.75 12.29
CA LEU A 120 -4.89 3.22 12.26
C LEU A 120 -6.28 3.79 11.95
N LEU A 121 -7.17 3.01 11.31
CA LEU A 121 -8.55 3.44 11.09
C LEU A 121 -9.35 3.54 12.38
N VAL A 122 -8.93 2.87 13.46
CA VAL A 122 -9.54 2.99 14.80
C VAL A 122 -9.47 4.42 15.31
N LYS A 123 -8.45 5.19 14.90
CA LYS A 123 -8.32 6.63 15.20
C LYS A 123 -9.21 7.54 14.32
N ALA A 124 -10.01 6.98 13.41
CA ALA A 124 -10.97 7.67 12.56
C ALA A 124 -10.39 8.78 11.64
N TYR A 125 -9.18 8.58 11.09
CA TYR A 125 -8.64 9.49 10.06
C TYR A 125 -9.53 9.53 8.81
N ALA A 126 -10.20 10.66 8.58
CA ALA A 126 -11.06 10.88 7.41
C ALA A 126 -10.27 11.00 6.09
N ASN A 127 -9.00 11.34 6.16
CA ASN A 127 -8.07 11.49 5.04
C ASN A 127 -7.21 10.24 4.76
N LEU A 128 -7.41 9.13 5.48
CA LEU A 128 -6.73 7.86 5.22
C LEU A 128 -7.53 7.01 4.22
N CYS A 129 -6.89 6.15 3.43
CA CYS A 129 -7.56 5.14 2.62
C CYS A 129 -6.66 3.91 2.53
N ILE A 130 -7.21 2.72 2.76
CA ILE A 130 -6.44 1.48 2.71
C ILE A 130 -6.91 0.67 1.51
N MET A 131 -5.97 0.17 0.71
CA MET A 131 -6.24 -0.69 -0.44
C MET A 131 -5.68 -2.08 -0.16
N GLN A 132 -6.53 -3.11 -0.19
CA GLN A 132 -6.14 -4.50 -0.03
C GLN A 132 -6.51 -5.30 -1.28
N THR A 133 -5.80 -6.39 -1.55
CA THR A 133 -6.13 -7.31 -2.65
C THR A 133 -6.35 -8.70 -2.08
N LEU A 134 -7.45 -9.35 -2.47
CA LEU A 134 -7.75 -10.72 -2.05
C LEU A 134 -6.84 -11.70 -2.79
N LYS A 135 -5.83 -12.26 -2.11
CA LYS A 135 -4.85 -13.16 -2.72
C LYS A 135 -5.15 -14.65 -2.57
N VAL A 136 -6.43 -15.04 -2.50
CA VAL A 136 -6.89 -16.46 -2.53
C VAL A 136 -6.86 -17.04 -3.97
N GLY A 137 -5.78 -16.81 -4.73
CA GLY A 137 -5.74 -17.12 -6.17
C GLY A 137 -6.65 -16.23 -7.04
N LEU A 138 -7.21 -15.17 -6.43
CA LEU A 138 -8.13 -14.21 -7.05
C LEU A 138 -7.49 -12.81 -7.10
N ALA A 139 -6.25 -12.71 -7.59
CA ALA A 139 -5.47 -11.47 -7.67
C ALA A 139 -6.18 -10.31 -8.41
N ALA A 140 -7.26 -10.60 -9.14
CA ALA A 140 -8.10 -9.63 -9.81
C ALA A 140 -9.03 -8.81 -8.87
N ILE A 141 -9.12 -9.15 -7.57
CA ILE A 141 -10.07 -8.51 -6.66
C ILE A 141 -9.35 -7.62 -5.66
N SER A 142 -9.29 -6.32 -5.97
CA SER A 142 -8.82 -5.29 -5.06
C SER A 142 -9.98 -4.54 -4.40
N ARG A 143 -9.91 -4.34 -3.09
CA ARG A 143 -10.87 -3.58 -2.29
C ARG A 143 -10.16 -2.40 -1.64
N ALA A 144 -10.64 -1.19 -1.90
CA ALA A 144 -10.32 -0.03 -1.08
C ALA A 144 -11.33 0.06 0.08
N TRP A 145 -10.85 0.23 1.31
CA TRP A 145 -11.64 0.34 2.53
C TRP A 145 -11.19 1.56 3.34
N ASN A 146 -12.14 2.44 3.64
CA ASN A 146 -12.12 3.29 4.83
C ASN A 146 -13.53 3.82 5.06
N PRO A 147 -14.29 3.36 6.08
CA PRO A 147 -15.66 3.80 6.31
C PRO A 147 -15.82 5.30 6.58
N ASN A 148 -14.75 5.98 7.02
CA ASN A 148 -14.74 7.41 7.34
C ASN A 148 -14.13 8.28 6.23
N CYS A 149 -13.53 7.67 5.21
CA CYS A 149 -13.02 8.42 4.08
C CYS A 149 -14.17 8.78 3.14
N ALA A 150 -14.51 10.06 3.06
CA ALA A 150 -15.55 10.57 2.18
C ALA A 150 -15.35 10.19 0.70
N THR A 151 -14.15 9.75 0.31
CA THR A 151 -13.85 9.24 -1.04
C THR A 151 -13.95 7.72 -1.21
N SER A 152 -13.95 6.90 -0.16
CA SER A 152 -14.02 5.43 -0.32
C SER A 152 -15.44 4.93 -0.64
N LEU A 153 -16.46 5.57 -0.07
CA LEU A 153 -17.87 5.17 -0.17
C LEU A 153 -18.61 5.85 -1.34
N ASN A 154 -18.24 7.10 -1.67
CA ASN A 154 -18.92 7.89 -2.71
C ASN A 154 -18.28 7.80 -4.11
N SER A 155 -17.26 6.95 -4.30
CA SER A 155 -16.60 6.75 -5.60
C SER A 155 -17.32 5.73 -6.51
N SER A 156 -18.58 5.39 -6.22
CA SER A 156 -19.43 4.60 -7.11
C SER A 156 -19.65 5.29 -8.47
N SER A 157 -19.59 6.63 -8.53
CA SER A 157 -19.77 7.38 -9.79
C SER A 157 -18.61 7.25 -10.80
N HIS A 158 -17.41 6.85 -10.35
CA HIS A 158 -16.22 6.72 -11.22
C HIS A 158 -15.79 5.26 -11.42
N LYS A 159 -16.53 4.31 -10.82
CA LYS A 159 -16.33 2.89 -11.08
C LYS A 159 -17.05 2.54 -12.38
N ALA A 160 -16.45 1.68 -13.19
CA ALA A 160 -17.13 1.13 -14.35
C ALA A 160 -18.42 0.43 -13.88
N PRO A 161 -19.56 0.60 -14.59
CA PRO A 161 -20.72 -0.23 -14.36
C PRO A 161 -20.30 -1.70 -14.54
N HIS A 162 -20.54 -2.52 -13.52
CA HIS A 162 -20.09 -3.92 -13.45
C HIS A 162 -18.56 -4.10 -13.53
N ASN A 163 -17.83 -3.55 -12.55
CA ASN A 163 -16.37 -3.68 -12.47
C ASN A 163 -15.85 -5.07 -12.06
N ILE A 164 -16.73 -5.98 -11.61
CA ILE A 164 -16.41 -7.35 -11.22
C ILE A 164 -17.49 -8.26 -11.80
N SER A 165 -17.09 -9.38 -12.41
CA SER A 165 -18.05 -10.38 -12.91
C SER A 165 -18.77 -11.07 -11.74
N GLN A 166 -20.00 -11.54 -11.98
CA GLN A 166 -20.75 -12.24 -10.94
C GLN A 166 -20.03 -13.50 -10.45
N SER A 167 -19.37 -14.24 -11.35
CA SER A 167 -18.57 -15.43 -11.00
C SER A 167 -17.40 -15.08 -10.07
N THR A 168 -16.67 -14.01 -10.39
CA THR A 168 -15.56 -13.54 -9.55
C THR A 168 -16.05 -13.04 -8.20
N ALA A 169 -17.18 -12.32 -8.15
CA ALA A 169 -17.77 -11.87 -6.88
C ALA A 169 -18.25 -13.05 -6.01
N HIS A 170 -18.88 -14.06 -6.61
CA HIS A 170 -19.32 -15.26 -5.93
C HIS A 170 -18.14 -16.04 -5.35
N LEU A 171 -17.09 -16.27 -6.15
CA LEU A 171 -15.86 -16.94 -5.69
C LEU A 171 -15.21 -16.19 -4.53
N ALA A 172 -15.15 -14.86 -4.60
CA ALA A 172 -14.61 -14.02 -3.52
C ALA A 172 -15.40 -14.19 -2.21
N LEU A 173 -16.74 -14.20 -2.32
CA LEU A 173 -17.63 -14.35 -1.19
C LEU A 173 -17.47 -15.74 -0.57
N SER A 174 -17.49 -16.79 -1.39
CA SER A 174 -17.27 -18.17 -0.94
C SER A 174 -15.90 -18.35 -0.28
N ALA A 175 -14.84 -17.78 -0.87
CA ALA A 175 -13.49 -17.85 -0.32
C ALA A 175 -13.36 -17.13 1.04
N LYS A 176 -14.10 -16.03 1.25
CA LYS A 176 -14.05 -15.27 2.50
C LYS A 176 -14.91 -15.87 3.61
N LEU A 177 -16.07 -16.42 3.27
CA LEU A 177 -17.03 -16.95 4.25
C LEU A 177 -16.73 -18.39 4.69
N SER A 178 -15.96 -19.15 3.91
CA SER A 178 -15.62 -20.53 4.26
C SER A 178 -14.26 -20.63 4.97
N PRO A 179 -14.15 -21.43 6.04
CA PRO A 179 -12.89 -21.56 6.79
C PRO A 179 -11.82 -22.35 6.03
N SER A 180 -12.21 -23.32 5.19
CA SER A 180 -11.27 -24.22 4.48
C SER A 180 -10.31 -23.50 3.52
N PRO A 181 -10.77 -22.58 2.65
CA PRO A 181 -9.87 -21.80 1.79
C PRO A 181 -8.92 -20.88 2.56
N LEU A 182 -9.36 -20.31 3.69
CA LEU A 182 -8.52 -19.46 4.53
C LEU A 182 -7.39 -20.26 5.20
N VAL A 183 -7.70 -21.45 5.72
CA VAL A 183 -6.68 -22.36 6.27
C VAL A 183 -5.68 -22.77 5.18
N THR A 184 -6.17 -23.11 4.00
CA THR A 184 -5.32 -23.46 2.85
C THR A 184 -4.41 -22.30 2.45
N MET A 185 -4.93 -21.07 2.47
CA MET A 185 -4.16 -19.86 2.19
C MET A 185 -3.07 -19.62 3.25
N LYS A 186 -3.42 -19.71 4.54
CA LYS A 186 -2.46 -19.56 5.65
C LYS A 186 -1.33 -20.59 5.55
N ASN A 187 -1.64 -21.85 5.28
CA ASN A 187 -0.63 -22.90 5.07
C ASN A 187 0.29 -22.59 3.88
N LYS A 188 -0.26 -22.06 2.78
CA LYS A 188 0.56 -21.65 1.61
C LYS A 188 1.46 -20.47 1.92
N ILE A 189 0.97 -19.48 2.67
CA ILE A 189 1.76 -18.33 3.10
C ILE A 189 2.93 -18.79 3.96
N GLU A 190 2.67 -19.68 4.92
CA GLU A 190 3.71 -20.26 5.79
C GLU A 190 4.78 -20.99 4.96
N ILE A 191 4.39 -21.81 3.99
CA ILE A 191 5.33 -22.48 3.07
C ILE A 191 6.18 -21.45 2.30
N LEU A 192 5.57 -20.37 1.82
CA LEU A 192 6.27 -19.32 1.06
C LEU A 192 7.26 -18.53 1.94
N GLN A 193 6.87 -18.20 3.18
CA GLN A 193 7.73 -17.53 4.15
C GLN A 193 8.93 -18.41 4.54
N ASN A 194 8.69 -19.71 4.77
CA ASN A 194 9.75 -20.67 5.05
C ASN A 194 10.72 -20.79 3.85
N SER A 195 10.17 -20.94 2.64
CA SER A 195 10.96 -21.00 1.40
C SER A 195 11.78 -19.72 1.19
N GLN A 196 11.20 -18.55 1.45
CA GLN A 196 11.91 -17.27 1.37
C GLN A 196 13.07 -17.23 2.37
N THR A 197 12.84 -17.67 3.61
CA THR A 197 13.87 -17.72 4.65
C THR A 197 15.02 -18.65 4.25
N ASP A 198 14.70 -19.82 3.69
CA ASP A 198 15.71 -20.79 3.22
C ASP A 198 16.53 -20.23 2.04
N ILE A 199 15.87 -19.54 1.11
CA ILE A 199 16.55 -18.84 0.00
C ILE A 199 17.45 -17.73 0.55
N LEU A 200 16.97 -16.91 1.49
CA LEU A 200 17.77 -15.86 2.13
C LEU A 200 19.00 -16.42 2.85
N ARG A 201 18.86 -17.53 3.57
CA ARG A 201 19.99 -18.23 4.20
C ARG A 201 20.98 -18.76 3.15
N SER A 202 20.48 -19.35 2.07
CA SER A 202 21.32 -19.86 0.98
C SER A 202 22.09 -18.74 0.26
N LEU A 203 21.43 -17.61 0.02
CA LEU A 203 22.04 -16.43 -0.59
C LEU A 203 23.08 -15.78 0.34
N ALA A 204 22.81 -15.72 1.65
CA ALA A 204 23.77 -15.20 2.62
C ALA A 204 25.07 -16.03 2.63
N GLY A 205 24.96 -17.36 2.46
CA GLY A 205 26.12 -18.25 2.33
C GLY A 205 26.97 -18.03 1.07
N LEU A 206 26.37 -17.49 0.00
CA LEU A 206 27.07 -17.16 -1.25
C LEU A 206 27.77 -15.80 -1.21
N CYS A 207 27.36 -14.89 -0.32
CA CYS A 207 27.95 -13.54 -0.22
C CYS A 207 29.28 -13.47 0.55
N ILE A 208 29.73 -14.56 1.20
CA ILE A 208 30.96 -14.56 2.04
C ILE A 208 32.21 -14.98 1.23
N SER A 209 32.09 -15.27 -0.08
CA SER A 209 33.19 -15.79 -0.91
C SER A 209 33.84 -14.81 -1.89
N ASN A 210 33.85 -13.50 -1.60
CA ASN A 210 34.62 -12.50 -2.38
C ASN A 210 35.42 -11.57 -1.47
#